data_AF-A0A645HL29-F1
#
_entry.id   AF-A0A645HL29-F1
#
_cell.length_a   1.000
_cell.length_b   1.000
_cell.length_c   1.000
_cell.angle_alpha   90.00
_cell.angle_beta   90.00
_cell.angle_gamma   90.00
#
_symmetry.space_group_name_H-M   'P 1'
#
loop_
_entity.id
_entity.type
_entity.pdbx_description
1 polymer ?
#
loop_
_entity_poly.entity_id
_entity_poly.type
_entity_poly.pdbx_seq_one_letter_code
_entity_poly.pdbx_strand_id
1 'polypeptide(L)'
;MTRQMVDAVLEMTEYNRFSKGIFSWVGFETKYLSYENQERVAGKTTWSFWSLFKYSLDGIVAFSEAPLAIAAFTGFLSFAVAILAALILTVRTLVFGNATSGWTSLIVIILGMGGLQLLCLGILGKYLGKTFMETKRRPLYILKETDGALPTGRKEEQNDD
;
A
#
# COMPACT_ATOMS: atom_id res chain seq x y z
N MET A 1 -21.29 -8.67 -17.35
CA MET A 1 -21.25 -7.39 -16.62
C MET A 1 -22.42 -6.55 -17.10
N THR A 2 -23.21 -5.99 -16.20
CA THR A 2 -24.29 -5.06 -16.56
C THR A 2 -23.69 -3.71 -16.93
N ARG A 3 -24.42 -2.89 -17.69
CA ARG A 3 -23.93 -1.56 -18.10
C ARG A 3 -23.63 -0.65 -16.90
N GLN A 4 -24.46 -0.72 -15.87
CA GLN A 4 -24.26 0.00 -14.60
C GLN A 4 -22.91 -0.35 -13.93
N MET A 5 -22.53 -1.63 -13.95
CA MET A 5 -21.24 -2.06 -13.40
C MET A 5 -20.05 -1.54 -14.21
N VAL A 6 -20.18 -1.53 -15.54
CA VAL A 6 -19.14 -0.98 -16.42
C VAL A 6 -18.97 0.52 -16.18
N ASP A 7 -20.07 1.27 -16.12
CA ASP A 7 -20.04 2.72 -15.90
C ASP A 7 -19.37 3.07 -14.55
N ALA A 8 -19.72 2.36 -13.47
CA ALA A 8 -19.09 2.57 -12.16
C ALA A 8 -17.58 2.24 -12.13
N VAL A 9 -17.15 1.20 -12.86
CA VAL A 9 -15.72 0.87 -12.99
C VAL A 9 -14.97 1.93 -13.83
N LEU A 10 -15.63 2.54 -14.81
CA LEU A 10 -15.04 3.59 -15.65
C LEU A 10 -14.89 4.92 -14.91
N GLU A 11 -15.72 5.19 -13.91
CA GLU A 11 -15.59 6.36 -13.01
C GLU A 11 -14.38 6.26 -12.07
N MET A 12 -13.84 5.05 -11.82
CA MET A 12 -12.68 4.88 -10.96
C MET A 12 -11.39 5.32 -11.67
N THR A 13 -10.88 6.50 -11.29
CA THR A 13 -9.69 7.12 -11.91
C THR A 13 -8.35 6.71 -11.26
N GLU A 14 -8.35 5.70 -10.39
CA GLU A 14 -7.16 5.28 -9.64
C GLU A 14 -5.97 5.00 -10.56
N TYR A 15 -4.82 5.62 -10.29
CA TYR A 15 -3.61 5.38 -11.08
C TYR A 15 -3.06 3.96 -10.85
N ASN A 16 -3.06 3.51 -9.60
CA ASN A 16 -2.53 2.20 -9.21
C ASN A 16 -3.61 1.12 -9.25
N ARG A 17 -4.02 0.71 -10.47
CA ARG A 17 -5.14 -0.21 -10.65
C ARG A 17 -4.83 -1.62 -10.18
N PHE A 18 -5.60 -2.09 -9.21
CA PHE A 18 -5.67 -3.50 -8.82
C PHE A 18 -7.08 -4.01 -9.14
N SER A 19 -7.25 -4.58 -10.33
CA SER A 19 -8.58 -4.92 -10.86
C SER A 19 -9.40 -5.83 -9.93
N LYS A 20 -8.74 -6.75 -9.20
CA LYS A 20 -9.41 -7.61 -8.22
C LYS A 20 -10.03 -6.80 -7.07
N GLY A 21 -9.34 -5.76 -6.60
CA GLY A 21 -9.84 -4.86 -5.57
C GLY A 21 -10.95 -3.98 -6.10
N ILE A 22 -10.76 -3.34 -7.26
CA ILE A 22 -11.77 -2.49 -7.90
C ILE A 22 -13.08 -3.26 -8.11
N PHE A 23 -13.03 -4.47 -8.68
CA PHE A 23 -14.25 -5.26 -8.90
C PHE A 23 -14.95 -5.65 -7.60
N SER A 24 -14.18 -5.89 -6.52
CA SER A 24 -14.76 -6.15 -5.20
C SER A 24 -15.30 -4.87 -4.52
N TRP A 25 -14.72 -3.71 -4.82
CA TRP A 25 -15.06 -2.43 -4.20
C TRP A 25 -16.37 -1.85 -4.74
N VAL A 26 -16.63 -2.01 -6.04
CA VAL A 26 -17.84 -1.50 -6.69
C VAL A 26 -19.12 -2.21 -6.17
N GLY A 27 -19.00 -3.40 -5.58
CA GLY A 27 -20.03 -3.97 -4.70
C GLY A 27 -21.30 -4.54 -5.38
N PHE A 28 -21.31 -4.69 -6.71
CA PHE A 28 -22.43 -5.32 -7.43
C PHE A 28 -22.58 -6.81 -7.12
N GLU A 29 -23.79 -7.35 -7.33
CA GLU A 29 -24.07 -8.78 -7.21
C GLU A 29 -23.14 -9.60 -8.12
N THR A 30 -22.34 -10.46 -7.48
CA THR A 30 -21.34 -11.27 -8.16
C THR A 30 -21.66 -12.75 -7.97
N LYS A 31 -21.84 -13.47 -9.08
CA LYS A 31 -21.99 -14.93 -9.08
C LYS A 31 -20.73 -15.59 -9.62
N TYR A 32 -20.13 -16.47 -8.83
CA TYR A 32 -18.99 -17.27 -9.26
C TYR A 32 -19.47 -18.48 -10.06
N LEU A 33 -18.93 -18.65 -11.26
CA LEU A 33 -19.16 -19.83 -12.09
C LEU A 33 -17.97 -20.76 -11.90
N SER A 34 -18.22 -21.91 -11.27
CA SER A 34 -17.23 -22.97 -11.17
C SER A 34 -16.94 -23.54 -12.55
N TYR A 35 -15.67 -23.58 -12.92
CA TYR A 35 -15.21 -24.28 -14.11
C TYR A 35 -14.02 -25.15 -13.73
N GLU A 36 -13.88 -26.29 -14.38
CA GLU A 36 -12.71 -27.14 -14.20
C GLU A 36 -11.57 -26.60 -15.06
N ASN A 37 -10.46 -26.26 -14.40
CA ASN A 37 -9.31 -25.71 -15.09
C ASN A 37 -8.54 -26.85 -15.77
N GLN A 38 -8.51 -26.86 -17.10
CA GLN A 38 -7.69 -27.82 -17.83
C GLN A 38 -6.21 -27.47 -17.71
N GLU A 39 -5.36 -28.48 -17.48
CA GLU A 39 -3.92 -28.28 -17.46
C GLU A 39 -3.43 -27.81 -18.84
N ARG A 40 -2.49 -26.86 -18.83
CA ARG A 40 -1.93 -26.33 -20.07
C ARG A 40 -1.12 -27.43 -20.76
N VAL A 41 -1.45 -27.71 -22.02
CA VAL A 41 -0.73 -28.70 -22.87
C VAL A 41 0.74 -28.31 -23.07
N ALA A 42 1.05 -27.01 -23.06
CA ALA A 42 2.41 -26.48 -23.16
C ALA A 42 2.55 -25.13 -22.44
N GLY A 43 3.77 -24.83 -21.99
CA GLY A 43 4.14 -23.56 -21.36
C GLY A 43 4.35 -23.66 -19.84
N LYS A 44 5.18 -22.78 -19.30
CA LYS A 44 5.39 -22.65 -17.85
C LYS A 44 4.42 -21.63 -17.26
N THR A 45 4.08 -21.79 -15.99
CA THR A 45 3.25 -20.82 -15.27
C THR A 45 3.95 -19.47 -15.25
N THR A 46 3.28 -18.41 -15.70
CA THR A 46 3.82 -17.04 -15.63
C THR A 46 3.94 -16.54 -14.19
N TRP A 47 3.24 -17.22 -13.27
CA TRP A 47 3.19 -16.88 -11.86
C TRP A 47 4.15 -17.77 -11.06
N SER A 48 5.04 -17.14 -10.31
CA SER A 48 5.83 -17.78 -9.26
C SER A 48 5.23 -17.40 -7.90
N PHE A 49 5.52 -18.20 -6.88
CA PHE A 49 5.09 -17.87 -5.51
C PHE A 49 5.49 -16.45 -5.09
N TRP A 50 6.73 -16.05 -5.41
CA TRP A 50 7.27 -14.72 -5.10
C TRP A 50 6.59 -13.60 -5.87
N SER A 51 6.24 -13.81 -7.14
CA SER A 51 5.51 -12.79 -7.90
C SER A 51 4.08 -12.62 -7.38
N LEU A 52 3.44 -13.71 -6.96
CA LEU A 52 2.12 -13.69 -6.32
C LEU A 52 2.17 -12.97 -4.96
N PHE A 53 3.17 -13.28 -4.13
CA PHE A 53 3.33 -12.64 -2.82
C PHE A 53 3.52 -11.13 -2.95
N LYS A 54 4.40 -10.70 -3.86
CA LYS A 54 4.61 -9.27 -4.14
C LYS A 54 3.32 -8.61 -4.64
N TYR A 55 2.59 -9.26 -5.53
CA TYR A 55 1.31 -8.76 -6.05
C TYR A 55 0.26 -8.59 -4.93
N SER A 56 0.17 -9.54 -4.00
CA SER A 56 -0.70 -9.44 -2.84
C SER A 56 -0.31 -8.29 -1.91
N LEU A 57 0.99 -8.10 -1.66
CA LEU A 57 1.49 -7.00 -0.83
C LEU A 57 1.16 -5.64 -1.46
N ASP A 58 1.33 -5.50 -2.77
CA ASP A 58 0.96 -4.29 -3.50
C ASP A 58 -0.56 -4.04 -3.46
N GLY A 59 -1.38 -5.09 -3.48
CA GLY A 59 -2.83 -5.00 -3.29
C GLY A 59 -3.23 -4.50 -1.89
N ILE A 60 -2.59 -5.02 -0.83
CA ILE A 60 -2.84 -4.56 0.56
C ILE A 60 -2.49 -3.08 0.70
N VAL A 61 -1.33 -2.65 0.19
CA VAL A 61 -0.88 -1.25 0.27
C VAL A 61 -1.77 -0.31 -0.54
N ALA A 62 -2.40 -0.78 -1.63
CA ALA A 62 -3.26 0.05 -2.47
C ALA A 62 -4.68 0.24 -1.89
N PHE A 63 -5.19 -0.74 -1.13
CA PHE A 63 -6.57 -0.75 -0.63
C PHE A 63 -6.67 -0.65 0.90
N SER A 64 -5.55 -0.53 1.61
CA SER A 64 -5.53 -0.49 3.08
C SER A 64 -4.39 0.34 3.64
N GLU A 65 -4.70 1.08 4.70
CA GLU A 65 -3.74 1.81 5.54
C GLU A 65 -3.13 0.92 6.64
N ALA A 66 -3.50 -0.36 6.72
CA ALA A 66 -3.09 -1.25 7.81
C ALA A 66 -1.56 -1.37 7.96
N PRO A 67 -0.74 -1.54 6.90
CA PRO A 67 0.71 -1.55 7.03
C PRO A 67 1.29 -0.25 7.60
N LEU A 68 0.71 0.89 7.23
CA LEU A 68 1.13 2.20 7.74
C LEU A 68 0.77 2.35 9.22
N ALA A 69 -0.44 1.92 9.61
CA ALA A 69 -0.88 1.93 10.99
C ALA A 69 -0.02 1.03 11.90
N ILE A 70 0.35 -0.17 11.43
CA ILE A 70 1.25 -1.08 12.17
C ILE A 70 2.62 -0.43 12.37
N ALA A 71 3.16 0.22 11.34
CA ALA A 71 4.45 0.92 11.43
C ALA A 71 4.39 2.07 12.45
N ALA A 72 3.31 2.85 12.44
CA ALA A 72 3.08 3.94 13.38
C ALA A 72 2.94 3.43 14.83
N PHE A 73 2.14 2.38 15.04
CA PHE A 73 1.95 1.78 16.35
C PHE A 73 3.26 1.18 16.90
N THR A 74 4.04 0.51 16.06
CA THR A 74 5.34 -0.05 16.45
C THR A 74 6.33 1.06 16.83
N GLY A 75 6.35 2.17 16.08
CA GLY A 75 7.16 3.34 16.40
C GLY A 75 6.73 4.01 17.71
N PHE A 76 5.43 4.10 17.98
CA PHE A 76 4.91 4.62 19.25
C PHE A 76 5.29 3.73 20.43
N LEU A 77 5.14 2.41 20.28
CA LEU A 77 5.49 1.44 21.32
C LEU A 77 7.01 1.48 21.63
N SER A 78 7.86 1.56 20.60
CA SER A 78 9.31 1.66 20.81
C SER A 78 9.69 2.97 21.50
N PHE A 79 9.02 4.08 21.17
CA PHE A 79 9.19 5.36 21.87
C PHE A 79 8.79 5.30 23.34
N ALA A 80 7.64 4.68 23.67
CA ALA A 80 7.20 4.50 25.05
C ALA A 80 8.18 3.65 25.87
N VAL A 81 8.69 2.55 25.29
CA VAL A 81 9.72 1.71 25.92
C VAL A 81 11.02 2.48 26.12
N ALA A 82 11.43 3.31 25.15
CA ALA A 82 12.63 4.12 25.25
C ALA A 82 12.55 5.16 26.39
N ILE A 83 11.39 5.80 26.58
CA ILE A 83 11.17 6.74 27.71
C ILE A 83 11.28 6.01 29.05
N LEU A 84 10.61 4.86 29.19
CA LEU A 84 10.66 4.08 30.43
C LEU A 84 12.09 3.61 30.74
N ALA A 85 12.80 3.10 29.74
CA ALA A 85 14.20 2.68 29.88
C ALA A 85 15.10 3.86 30.27
N ALA A 86 14.92 5.02 29.64
CA ALA A 86 15.66 6.24 29.99
C ALA A 86 15.42 6.65 31.45
N LEU A 87 14.16 6.68 31.90
CA LEU A 87 13.80 7.06 33.27
C LEU A 87 14.43 6.09 34.29
N ILE A 88 14.32 4.78 34.06
CA ILE A 88 14.91 3.75 34.92
C ILE A 88 16.43 3.90 34.98
N LEU A 89 17.10 4.10 33.84
CA LEU A 89 18.54 4.29 33.79
C LEU A 89 18.95 5.57 34.52
N THR A 90 18.27 6.70 34.30
CA THR A 90 18.58 7.97 34.98
C THR A 90 18.46 7.84 36.50
N VAL A 91 17.37 7.24 37.00
CA VAL A 91 17.19 7.02 38.45
C VAL A 91 18.28 6.09 39.00
N ARG A 92 18.58 5.00 38.29
CA ARG A 92 19.63 4.05 38.70
C ARG A 92 21.01 4.73 38.79
N THR A 93 21.36 5.56 37.82
CA THR A 93 22.64 6.28 37.78
C THR A 93 22.75 7.30 38.91
N LEU A 94 21.66 7.98 39.26
CA LEU A 94 21.61 8.94 40.38
C LEU A 94 21.80 8.26 41.76
N VAL A 95 21.28 7.05 41.94
CA VAL A 95 21.32 6.35 43.24
C VAL A 95 22.57 5.49 43.43
N PHE A 96 23.02 4.78 42.40
CA PHE A 96 24.09 3.76 42.52
C PHE A 96 25.43 4.17 41.90
N GLY A 97 25.51 5.35 41.25
CA GLY A 97 26.71 5.78 40.52
C GLY A 97 26.94 5.01 39.22
N ASN A 98 27.92 5.44 38.42
CA ASN A 98 28.17 4.93 37.07
C ASN A 98 28.73 3.49 37.10
N ALA A 99 27.94 2.52 36.64
CA ALA A 99 28.41 1.19 36.29
C ALA A 99 29.07 1.20 34.90
N THR A 100 30.15 0.44 34.77
CA THR A 100 31.13 0.30 33.67
C THR A 100 30.58 0.18 32.24
N SER A 101 31.46 0.44 31.24
CA SER A 101 31.30 0.45 29.77
C SER A 101 29.95 -0.02 29.17
N GLY A 102 29.09 0.94 28.84
CA GLY A 102 27.84 0.75 28.11
C GLY A 102 27.96 0.81 26.58
N TRP A 103 29.18 0.78 26.03
CA TRP A 103 29.41 1.00 24.58
C TRP A 103 28.66 -0.01 23.72
N THR A 104 28.78 -1.30 24.01
CA THR A 104 28.16 -2.36 23.19
C THR A 104 26.64 -2.23 23.16
N SER A 105 26.01 -2.01 24.32
CA SER A 105 24.56 -1.78 24.41
C SER A 105 24.15 -0.49 23.69
N LEU A 106 24.95 0.57 23.78
CA LEU A 106 24.68 1.84 23.11
C LEU A 106 24.67 1.70 21.58
N ILE A 107 25.68 1.03 21.00
CA ILE A 107 25.72 0.78 19.56
C ILE A 107 24.51 -0.05 19.11
N VAL A 108 24.17 -1.11 19.83
CA VAL A 108 23.04 -1.99 19.48
C VAL A 108 21.73 -1.22 19.52
N ILE A 109 21.52 -0.36 20.52
CA ILE A 109 20.32 0.49 20.62
C ILE A 109 20.26 1.49 19.46
N ILE A 110 21.37 2.17 19.15
CA ILE A 110 21.43 3.16 18.06
C ILE A 110 21.14 2.49 16.72
N LEU A 111 21.79 1.36 16.42
CA LEU A 111 21.56 0.63 15.17
C LEU A 111 20.16 0.02 15.10
N GLY A 112 19.64 -0.52 16.21
CA GLY A 112 18.30 -1.07 16.28
C GLY A 112 17.22 -0.01 16.05
N MET A 113 17.32 1.13 16.77
CA MET A 113 16.39 2.25 16.60
C MET A 113 16.52 2.92 15.24
N GLY A 114 17.74 3.11 14.74
CA GLY A 114 17.98 3.66 13.40
C GLY A 114 17.44 2.75 12.29
N GLY A 115 17.65 1.44 12.40
CA GLY A 115 17.09 0.45 11.47
C GLY A 115 15.56 0.45 11.48
N LEU A 116 14.94 0.52 12.66
CA LEU A 116 13.48 0.61 12.80
C LEU A 116 12.94 1.91 12.17
N GLN A 117 13.59 3.05 12.40
CA GLN A 117 13.21 4.33 11.78
C GLN A 117 13.29 4.27 10.26
N LEU A 118 14.38 3.73 9.70
CA LEU A 118 14.54 3.55 8.25
C LEU A 118 13.47 2.62 7.67
N LEU A 119 13.08 1.57 8.40
CA LEU A 119 11.99 0.69 7.99
C LEU A 119 10.65 1.44 7.95
N CYS A 120 10.30 2.18 9.00
CA CYS A 120 9.09 3.00 9.04
C CYS A 120 9.07 4.05 7.92
N LEU A 121 10.19 4.73 7.67
CA LEU A 121 10.38 5.66 6.57
C LEU A 121 10.21 4.98 5.19
N GLY A 122 10.68 3.75 5.04
CA GLY A 122 10.48 2.97 3.82
C GLY A 122 9.00 2.67 3.55
N ILE A 123 8.23 2.32 4.59
CA ILE A 123 6.77 2.13 4.49
C ILE A 123 6.10 3.45 4.10
N LEU A 124 6.39 4.54 4.82
CA LEU A 124 5.86 5.87 4.51
C LEU A 124 6.19 6.30 3.07
N GLY A 125 7.42 6.07 2.62
CA GLY A 125 7.86 6.38 1.26
C GLY A 125 7.06 5.64 0.18
N LYS A 126 6.62 4.39 0.44
CA LYS A 126 5.72 3.68 -0.48
C LYS A 126 4.36 4.38 -0.60
N TYR A 127 3.73 4.76 0.51
CA TYR A 127 2.44 5.46 0.49
C TYR A 127 2.55 6.85 -0.13
N LEU A 128 3.63 7.58 0.20
CA LEU A 128 3.90 8.88 -0.39
C LEU A 128 4.11 8.79 -1.90
N GLY A 129 4.84 7.77 -2.38
CA GLY A 129 5.01 7.50 -3.81
C GLY A 129 3.69 7.19 -4.52
N LYS A 130 2.80 6.41 -3.89
CA LYS A 130 1.46 6.13 -4.42
C LYS A 130 0.61 7.40 -4.51
N THR A 131 0.60 8.19 -3.44
CA THR A 131 -0.09 9.49 -3.37
C THR A 131 0.44 10.45 -4.44
N PHE A 132 1.76 10.51 -4.62
CA PHE A 132 2.39 11.35 -5.64
C PHE A 132 1.97 10.96 -7.06
N MET A 133 1.81 9.67 -7.35
CA MET A 133 1.32 9.23 -8.66
C MET A 133 -0.15 9.63 -8.89
N GLU A 134 -0.97 9.58 -7.85
CA GLU A 134 -2.38 10.00 -7.90
C GLU A 134 -2.52 11.53 -8.08
N THR A 135 -1.77 12.31 -7.30
CA THR A 135 -1.82 13.79 -7.35
C THR A 135 -1.36 14.35 -8.70
N LYS A 136 -0.51 13.63 -9.45
CA LYS A 136 -0.10 14.05 -10.79
C LYS A 136 -1.24 14.11 -11.81
N ARG A 137 -2.34 13.38 -11.57
CA ARG A 137 -3.50 13.29 -12.49
C ARG A 137 -3.12 13.09 -13.96
N ARG A 138 -2.10 12.26 -14.22
CA ARG A 138 -1.69 11.93 -15.59
C ARG A 138 -2.69 10.94 -16.17
N PRO A 139 -3.13 11.11 -17.42
CA PRO A 139 -4.01 10.14 -18.06
C PRO A 139 -3.33 8.77 -18.13
N LEU A 140 -4.10 7.70 -17.89
CA LEU A 140 -3.61 6.32 -17.84
C LEU A 140 -2.98 5.88 -19.18
N TYR A 141 -3.53 6.40 -20.28
CA TYR A 141 -3.02 6.17 -21.63
C TYR A 141 -3.37 7.37 -22.51
N ILE A 142 -2.63 7.51 -23.61
CA ILE A 142 -2.89 8.49 -24.65
C ILE A 142 -3.09 7.70 -25.94
N LEU A 143 -4.24 7.91 -26.60
CA LEU A 143 -4.52 7.30 -27.89
C LEU A 143 -3.69 8.02 -28.96
N LYS A 144 -2.93 7.26 -29.75
CA LYS A 144 -2.15 7.80 -30.86
C LYS A 144 -3.01 7.97 -32.11
N GLU A 145 -3.74 6.92 -32.50
CA GLU A 145 -4.59 6.85 -33.69
C GLU A 145 -5.84 6.01 -33.36
N THR A 146 -6.96 6.30 -34.01
CA THR A 146 -8.19 5.50 -33.90
C THR A 146 -8.95 5.55 -35.22
N ASP A 147 -9.42 4.40 -35.70
CA ASP A 147 -10.25 4.29 -36.91
C ASP A 147 -11.74 4.59 -36.65
N GLY A 148 -12.14 4.73 -35.38
CA GLY A 148 -13.52 4.97 -34.97
C GLY A 148 -13.80 6.42 -34.55
N ALA A 149 -15.08 6.80 -34.52
CA ALA A 149 -15.49 8.05 -33.88
C ALA A 149 -15.14 7.98 -32.39
N LEU A 150 -14.42 8.98 -31.88
CA LEU A 150 -14.14 9.10 -30.45
C LEU A 150 -15.48 9.14 -29.70
N PRO A 151 -15.65 8.37 -28.61
CA PRO A 151 -16.81 8.53 -27.76
C PRO A 151 -16.82 9.98 -27.29
N THR A 152 -17.78 10.75 -27.81
CA THR A 152 -17.96 12.14 -27.43
C THR A 152 -18.26 12.10 -25.94
N GLY A 153 -17.37 12.65 -25.12
CA GLY A 153 -17.58 12.69 -23.67
C GLY A 153 -19.01 13.17 -23.42
N ARG A 154 -19.73 12.46 -22.53
CA ARG A 154 -21.07 12.84 -22.08
C ARG A 154 -20.97 14.28 -21.61
N LYS A 155 -21.29 15.24 -22.49
CA LYS A 155 -21.48 16.64 -22.11
C LYS A 155 -22.57 16.60 -21.07
N GLU A 156 -22.29 17.20 -19.92
CA GLU A 156 -23.27 17.50 -18.90
C GLU A 156 -24.49 18.11 -19.60
N GLU A 157 -25.54 17.32 -19.74
CA GLU A 157 -26.88 17.87 -19.83
C GLU A 157 -27.15 18.51 -18.47
N GLN A 158 -27.72 19.72 -18.51
CA GLN A 158 -28.50 20.34 -17.44
C GLN A 158 -27.75 21.31 -16.50
N ASN A 159 -27.62 22.56 -16.98
CA ASN A 159 -28.08 23.73 -16.24
C ASN A 159 -28.35 24.87 -17.23
N ASP A 160 -29.45 24.73 -17.97
CA ASP A 160 -30.28 25.87 -18.37
C ASP A 160 -31.54 25.75 -17.52
N ASP A 161 -31.63 26.58 -16.49
CA ASP A 161 -32.84 27.16 -15.88
C ASP A 161 -32.42 28.38 -15.03
#